data_AF-A0A355RGI1-F1
#
_entry.id   AF-A0A355RGI1-F1
#
_cell.length_a   1.000
_cell.length_b   1.000
_cell.length_c   1.000
_cell.angle_alpha   90.00
_cell.angle_beta   90.00
_cell.angle_gamma   90.00
#
_symmetry.space_group_name_H-M   'P 1'
#
loop_
_entity.id
_entity.type
_entity.pdbx_description
1 polymer ?
#
loop_
_entity_poly.entity_id
_entity_poly.type
_entity_poly.pdbx_seq_one_letter_code
_entity_poly.pdbx_strand_id
1 'polypeptide(L)' 'NWVIANTMRYDLVAQRAATAGINFSYNNECASFDLAVHRRFTDIGSSPPSTRFEMTIGLKGFSTGGKSLSNRPNCGI' A
#
# COMPACT_ATOMS: atom_id res chain seq x y z
N ASN A 1 3.68 -6.82 -12.61
CA ASN A 1 3.02 -5.51 -12.82
C ASN A 1 3.30 -4.62 -11.63
N TRP A 2 3.88 -3.43 -11.81
CA TRP A 2 4.14 -2.49 -10.71
C TRP A 2 3.35 -1.20 -10.91
N VAL A 3 2.94 -0.57 -9.82
CA VAL A 3 2.18 0.68 -9.79
C VAL A 3 2.73 1.56 -8.67
N ILE A 4 2.88 2.86 -8.96
CA ILE A 4 3.18 3.88 -7.98
C ILE A 4 2.02 4.87 -7.98
N ALA A 5 1.49 5.17 -6.80
CA ALA A 5 0.45 6.16 -6.60
C ALA A 5 0.88 7.17 -5.53
N ASN A 6 0.54 8.43 -5.73
CA ASN A 6 0.83 9.51 -4.81
C ASN A 6 -0.45 10.26 -4.49
N THR A 7 -0.59 10.69 -3.24
CA THR A 7 -1.73 11.48 -2.77
C THR A 7 -1.22 12.69 -2.00
N MET A 8 -1.84 13.84 -2.21
CA MET A 8 -1.56 15.04 -1.44
C MET A 8 -2.84 15.84 -1.22
N ARG A 9 -3.00 16.41 -0.03
CA ARG A 9 -4.05 17.38 0.28
C ARG A 9 -3.42 18.61 0.86
N TYR A 10 -3.81 19.76 0.35
CA TYR A 10 -3.36 21.07 0.80
C TYR A 10 -4.55 21.85 1.35
N ASP A 11 -4.38 22.47 2.51
CA ASP A 11 -5.36 23.36 3.11
C ASP A 11 -5.06 24.79 2.67
N LEU A 12 -5.95 25.35 1.86
CA LEU A 12 -5.81 26.70 1.29
C LEU A 12 -6.07 27.80 2.33
N VAL A 13 -6.89 27.53 3.36
CA VAL A 13 -7.21 28.51 4.40
C VAL A 13 -6.08 28.59 5.41
N ALA A 14 -5.59 27.43 5.86
CA ALA A 14 -4.45 27.35 6.78
C ALA A 14 -3.08 27.45 6.07
N GLN A 15 -3.07 27.63 4.75
CA GLN A 15 -1.88 27.75 3.89
C GLN A 15 -0.80 26.69 4.17
N ARG A 16 -1.22 25.44 4.33
CA ARG A 16 -0.30 24.34 4.68
C ARG A 16 -0.73 23.01 4.08
N ALA A 17 0.23 22.11 3.89
CA ALA A 17 -0.08 20.72 3.51
C ALA A 17 -0.84 20.03 4.65
N ALA A 18 -1.96 19.38 4.34
CA ALA A 18 -2.74 18.63 5.31
C ALA A 18 -2.26 17.17 5.41
N THR A 19 -2.08 16.52 4.25
CA THR A 19 -1.62 15.12 4.15
C THR A 19 -0.76 14.91 2.92
N ALA A 20 0.21 13.99 3.00
CA ALA A 20 0.88 13.41 1.85
C ALA A 20 0.92 11.89 2.00
N GLY A 21 0.85 11.18 0.88
CA GLY A 21 0.93 9.73 0.86
C GLY A 21 1.58 9.21 -0.41
N ILE A 22 2.32 8.13 -0.27
CA ILE A 22 2.98 7.41 -1.35
C ILE A 22 2.61 5.94 -1.20
N ASN A 23 2.20 5.31 -2.29
CA ASN A 23 1.89 3.89 -2.34
C ASN A 23 2.65 3.23 -3.49
N PHE A 24 3.27 2.09 -3.19
CA PHE A 24 3.94 1.23 -4.14
C PHE A 24 3.29 -0.15 -4.10
N SER A 25 2.83 -0.60 -5.24
CA SER A 25 2.18 -1.90 -5.40
C SER A 25 2.91 -2.71 -6.46
N TYR A 26 3.34 -3.91 -6.09
CA TYR A 26 3.87 -4.90 -7.01
C TYR A 26 2.98 -6.13 -6.97
N ASN A 27 2.59 -6.60 -8.14
CA ASN A 27 1.70 -7.73 -8.28
C ASN A 27 2.14 -8.60 -9.44
N ASN A 28 2.41 -9.87 -9.17
CA ASN A 28 2.63 -10.90 -10.17
C ASN A 28 1.70 -12.10 -9.93
N GLU A 29 1.89 -13.16 -10.70
CA GLU A 29 1.11 -14.38 -10.66
C GLU A 29 1.26 -15.18 -9.35
N CYS A 30 2.32 -14.95 -8.58
CA CYS A 30 2.65 -15.74 -7.38
C CYS A 30 2.64 -14.94 -6.08
N ALA A 31 2.73 -13.61 -6.15
CA ALA A 31 2.78 -12.74 -4.98
C ALA A 31 2.21 -11.35 -5.27
N SER A 32 1.72 -10.71 -4.21
CA SER A 32 1.44 -9.28 -4.16
C SER A 32 2.21 -8.65 -3.02
N PHE A 33 2.70 -7.44 -3.25
CA PHE A 33 3.41 -6.63 -2.28
C PHE A 33 2.88 -5.21 -2.37
N ASP A 34 2.36 -4.69 -1.28
CA ASP A 34 1.86 -3.33 -1.18
C ASP A 34 2.54 -2.63 -0.02
N LEU A 35 3.12 -1.46 -0.29
CA LEU A 35 3.76 -0.60 0.68
C LEU A 35 3.18 0.81 0.56
N ALA A 36 2.57 1.28 1.65
CA ALA A 36 2.03 2.63 1.74
C ALA A 36 2.66 3.41 2.89
N VAL A 37 2.97 4.68 2.62
CA VAL A 37 3.42 5.63 3.63
C VAL A 37 2.51 6.82 3.59
N HIS A 38 1.86 7.11 4.72
CA HIS A 38 0.95 8.24 4.87
C HIS A 38 1.46 9.17 5.97
N ARG A 39 1.63 10.45 5.66
CA ARG A 39 2.01 11.48 6.62
C ARG A 39 0.90 12.51 6.74
N ARG A 40 0.47 12.76 7.98
CA ARG A 40 -0.42 13.85 8.35
C ARG A 40 0.40 14.96 9.01
N PHE A 41 0.32 16.17 8.46
CA PHE A 41 1.19 17.27 8.87
C PHE A 41 0.57 18.15 9.96
N THR A 42 -0.75 18.18 10.11
CA THR A 42 -1.38 18.98 11.17
C THR A 42 -2.83 18.56 11.40
N ASP A 43 -3.21 18.28 12.65
CA ASP A 43 -4.60 18.30 13.07
C ASP A 43 -4.94 19.72 13.55
N ILE A 44 -5.99 20.32 12.99
CA ILE A 44 -6.69 21.41 13.65
C ILE A 44 -7.47 20.75 14.80
N GLY A 45 -6.96 20.86 16.02
CA GLY A 45 -7.52 20.22 17.22
C GLY A 45 -6.71 19.03 17.72
N SER A 46 -5.79 19.29 18.65
CA SER A 46 -5.24 18.39 19.68
C SER A 46 -4.56 17.06 19.29
N SER A 47 -4.44 16.68 18.02
CA SER A 47 -3.75 15.44 17.63
C SER A 47 -2.36 15.72 17.01
N PRO A 48 -1.29 15.05 17.49
CA PRO A 48 0.06 15.29 17.01
C PRO A 48 0.25 14.78 15.55
N PRO A 49 1.21 15.36 14.80
CA PRO A 49 1.55 14.87 13.47
C PRO A 49 1.92 13.39 13.54
N SER A 50 1.41 12.60 12.60
CA SER A 50 1.62 11.15 12.56
C SER A 50 2.11 10.71 11.18
N THR A 51 2.97 9.69 11.19
CA THR A 51 3.39 8.98 9.98
C THR A 51 3.01 7.52 10.15
N ARG A 52 2.23 7.00 9.21
CA ARG A 52 1.73 5.63 9.18
C ARG A 52 2.42 4.89 8.05
N PHE A 53 2.96 3.73 8.38
CA PHE A 53 3.57 2.81 7.42
C PHE A 53 2.70 1.56 7.37
N GLU A 54 2.31 1.16 6.18
CA GLU A 54 1.46 -0.01 5.94
C GLU A 54 2.16 -0.90 4.94
N MET A 55 2.34 -2.17 5.29
CA MET A 55 2.98 -3.16 4.44
C MET A 55 2.12 -4.41 4.40
N THR A 56 1.80 -4.88 3.20
CA THR A 56 0.99 -6.07 2.97
C THR A 56 1.71 -6.99 1.99
N ILE A 57 1.75 -8.28 2.32
CA ILE A 57 2.33 -9.32 1.45
C ILE A 57 1.28 -10.41 1.27
N GLY A 58 0.96 -10.72 0.01
CA GLY A 58 0.07 -11.81 -0.38
C GLY A 58 0.84 -12.87 -1.15
N LEU A 59 0.60 -14.15 -0.85
CA LEU A 59 1.17 -15.29 -1.58
C LEU A 59 0.07 -16.05 -2.30
N LYS A 60 0.10 -16.03 -3.63
CA LYS A 60 -0.90 -16.66 -4.49
C LYS A 60 -0.48 -18.11 -4.74
N GLY A 61 -0.92 -18.99 -3.87
CA GLY A 61 -0.55 -20.41 -3.92
C GLY A 61 -0.51 -21.10 -2.55
N PHE A 62 -0.62 -20.36 -1.46
CA PHE A 62 -0.77 -20.93 -0.13
C PHE A 62 -2.23 -21.36 0.08
N SER A 63 -2.50 -22.68 0.07
CA SER A 63 -3.80 -23.28 0.41
C SER A 63 -3.58 -24.40 1.42
N THR A 64 -4.36 -24.43 2.51
CA THR A 64 -4.21 -25.38 3.62
C THR A 64 -5.11 -26.62 3.52
N GLY A 65 -5.77 -26.89 2.38
CA GLY A 65 -6.57 -28.11 2.27
C GLY A 65 -7.18 -28.35 0.89
N GLY A 66 -6.87 -29.50 0.32
CA GLY A 66 -7.60 -30.07 -0.82
C GLY A 66 -6.81 -30.03 -2.12
N LYS A 67 -6.56 -31.23 -2.66
CA LYS A 67 -5.91 -31.54 -3.95
C LYS A 67 -6.35 -30.53 -5.04
N SER A 68 -5.56 -29.49 -5.31
CA SER A 68 -5.82 -28.59 -6.43
C SER A 68 -5.12 -29.14 -7.67
N LEU A 69 -5.92 -29.60 -8.63
CA LEU A 69 -5.47 -30.06 -9.93
C LEU A 69 -4.80 -28.92 -10.68
N SER A 70 -3.48 -29.03 -10.82
CA SER A 70 -2.68 -28.61 -11.98
C SER A 70 -3.16 -27.34 -12.71
N ASN A 71 -2.97 -26.19 -12.08
CA ASN A 71 -2.47 -25.04 -12.82
C ASN A 71 -1.27 -24.52 -12.02
N ARG A 72 -0.06 -24.91 -12.42
CA ARG A 72 1.18 -24.31 -11.88
C ARG A 72 1.34 -22.99 -12.62
N PRO A 73 1.04 -21.82 -12.03
CA PRO A 73 1.46 -20.59 -12.65
C PRO A 73 2.99 -20.68 -12.73
N ASN A 74 3.54 -20.47 -13.93
CA ASN A 74 4.98 -20.31 -14.06
C ASN A 74 5.34 -19.03 -13.28
N CYS A 75 5.89 -19.17 -12.08
CA CYS A 75 6.46 -18.07 -11.32
C CYS A 75 7.82 -17.71 -11.95
N GLY A 76 7.77 -17.04 -13.10
CA GLY A 76 8.96 -16.50 -13.75
C GLY A 76 9.32 -15.15 -13.13
N ILE A 77 10.59 -14.98 -12.75
CA ILE A 77 11.17 -13.65 -12.47
C ILE A 77 11.38 -12.91 -13.78
#